data_AF-A0A9D1C785-F1
#
_entry.id   AF-A0A9D1C785-F1
#
_cell.length_a   1.000
_cell.length_b   1.000
_cell.length_c   1.000
_cell.angle_alpha   90.00
_cell.angle_beta   90.00
_cell.angle_gamma   90.00
#
_symmetry.space_group_name_H-M   'P 1'
#
loop_
_entity.id
_entity.type
_entity.pdbx_description
1 polymer ?
#
loop_
_entity_poly.entity_id
_entity_poly.type
_entity_poly.pdbx_seq_one_letter_code
_entity_poly.pdbx_strand_id
1 'polypeptide(L)'
;MGDFFDNLWNAISLLVWSDWLTLLILICFIVRGFIQGLAKEIISLIFLILAILLAWFFYEGLANTLLSSPDSSEGKSVYGLAFGAIVLGFWLTKKALYKLTEAASYVSNPCALNSCVSIAIFLGVIAVVAWNYIGVLADLEMMGVVIENSGIRTWVSFAVIYAVIFITARALVRLLNITIGTEQPCLLAPFFERVLNTLSGIDNLLNARNIVGIKNKFLGAFVGLFKGGLCVLVIVLVLQSVSWVSQQYFWIETQGVLRTFQDWSVDIKPNLSEHLLFVELEPGDEIIAEQPIETEE
;
A
#
# COMPACT_ATOMS: atom_id res chain seq x y z
N MET A 1 -7.10 -28.37 -36.34
CA MET A 1 -7.36 -27.05 -35.75
C MET A 1 -8.66 -27.04 -34.96
N GLY A 2 -9.76 -27.65 -35.44
CA GLY A 2 -11.02 -27.81 -34.70
C GLY A 2 -10.83 -28.34 -33.28
N ASP A 3 -10.24 -29.53 -33.12
CA ASP A 3 -10.00 -30.14 -31.81
C ASP A 3 -9.19 -29.28 -30.82
N PHE A 4 -8.28 -28.43 -31.32
CA PHE A 4 -7.53 -27.49 -30.46
C PHE A 4 -8.43 -26.36 -29.99
N PHE A 5 -9.22 -25.75 -30.87
CA PHE A 5 -10.17 -24.70 -30.51
C PHE A 5 -11.33 -25.23 -29.67
N ASP A 6 -11.79 -26.46 -29.91
CA ASP A 6 -12.85 -27.10 -29.14
C ASP A 6 -12.37 -27.47 -27.73
N ASN A 7 -11.13 -27.98 -27.60
CA ASN A 7 -10.51 -28.19 -26.29
C ASN A 7 -10.22 -26.88 -25.56
N LEU A 8 -9.76 -25.85 -26.29
CA LEU A 8 -9.57 -24.51 -25.74
C LEU A 8 -10.91 -23.93 -25.27
N TRP A 9 -11.98 -24.09 -26.06
CA TRP A 9 -13.31 -23.57 -25.74
C TRP A 9 -13.94 -24.32 -24.57
N ASN A 10 -13.77 -25.64 -24.50
CA ASN A 10 -14.21 -26.44 -23.35
C ASN A 10 -13.45 -26.02 -22.08
N ALA A 11 -12.13 -25.86 -22.15
CA ALA A 11 -11.34 -25.34 -21.04
C ALA A 11 -11.80 -23.92 -20.63
N ILE A 12 -12.07 -23.05 -21.61
CA ILE A 12 -12.58 -21.68 -21.39
C ILE A 12 -13.98 -21.68 -20.73
N SER A 13 -14.84 -22.62 -21.12
CA SER A 13 -16.21 -22.73 -20.59
C SER A 13 -16.28 -23.18 -19.13
N LEU A 14 -15.20 -23.81 -18.63
CA LEU A 14 -15.07 -24.26 -17.25
C LEU A 14 -14.53 -23.17 -16.30
N LEU A 15 -14.06 -22.02 -16.80
CA LEU A 15 -13.56 -20.96 -15.94
C LEU A 15 -14.69 -20.21 -15.24
N VAL A 16 -14.55 -20.10 -13.92
CA VAL A 16 -15.42 -19.26 -13.09
C VAL A 16 -15.05 -17.78 -13.28
N TRP A 17 -15.95 -16.86 -12.95
CA TRP A 17 -15.71 -15.42 -13.09
C TRP A 17 -14.44 -14.91 -12.37
N SER A 18 -14.04 -15.56 -11.26
CA SER A 18 -12.82 -15.25 -10.50
C SER A 18 -11.53 -15.49 -11.30
N ASP A 19 -11.52 -16.50 -12.16
CA ASP A 19 -10.41 -16.77 -13.06
C ASP A 19 -10.30 -15.72 -14.18
N TRP A 20 -11.45 -15.32 -14.74
CA TRP A 20 -11.50 -14.23 -15.72
C TRP A 20 -10.98 -12.91 -15.13
N LEU A 21 -11.31 -12.63 -13.87
CA LEU A 21 -10.79 -11.47 -13.15
C LEU A 21 -9.26 -11.56 -13.00
N THR A 22 -8.73 -12.73 -12.62
CA THR A 22 -7.29 -12.95 -12.43
C THR A 22 -6.53 -12.80 -13.74
N LEU A 23 -7.04 -13.38 -14.82
CA LEU A 23 -6.50 -13.22 -16.18
C LEU A 23 -6.54 -11.75 -16.63
N LEU A 24 -7.64 -11.05 -16.38
CA LEU A 24 -7.77 -9.63 -16.70
C LEU A 24 -6.72 -8.79 -15.96
N ILE A 25 -6.49 -9.05 -14.68
CA ILE A 25 -5.44 -8.38 -13.90
C ILE A 25 -4.07 -8.62 -14.54
N LEU A 26 -3.71 -9.87 -14.83
CA LEU A 26 -2.42 -10.21 -15.44
C LEU A 26 -2.25 -9.55 -16.80
N ILE A 27 -3.25 -9.60 -17.67
CA ILE A 27 -3.23 -8.94 -18.98
C ILE A 27 -3.05 -7.43 -18.82
N CYS A 28 -3.76 -6.80 -17.89
CA CYS A 28 -3.57 -5.38 -17.60
C CYS A 28 -2.12 -5.06 -17.19
N PHE A 29 -1.50 -5.91 -16.36
CA PHE A 29 -0.10 -5.74 -15.97
C PHE A 29 0.89 -5.97 -17.12
N ILE A 30 0.64 -6.95 -18.00
CA ILE A 30 1.44 -7.19 -19.22
C ILE A 30 1.36 -5.97 -20.15
N VAL A 31 0.15 -5.52 -20.48
CA VAL A 31 -0.09 -4.37 -21.37
C VAL A 31 0.53 -3.11 -20.78
N ARG A 32 0.36 -2.90 -19.47
CA ARG A 32 0.97 -1.77 -18.77
C ARG A 32 2.50 -1.85 -18.81
N GLY A 33 3.09 -3.00 -18.52
CA GLY A 33 4.54 -3.21 -18.59
C GLY A 33 5.08 -2.97 -20.01
N PHE A 34 4.33 -3.37 -21.04
CA PHE A 34 4.67 -3.10 -22.43
C PHE A 34 4.66 -1.60 -22.77
N ILE A 35 3.65 -0.86 -22.30
CA ILE A 35 3.54 0.59 -22.51
C ILE A 35 4.63 1.34 -21.73
N GLN A 36 4.91 0.92 -20.50
CA GLN A 36 5.85 1.61 -19.59
C GLN A 36 7.32 1.30 -19.92
N GLY A 37 7.61 0.12 -20.46
CA GLY A 37 8.97 -0.35 -20.75
C GLY A 37 9.73 -0.84 -19.50
N LEU A 38 10.82 -1.58 -19.72
CA LEU A 38 11.59 -2.28 -18.69
C LEU A 38 11.97 -1.37 -17.52
N ALA A 39 12.61 -0.23 -17.77
CA ALA A 39 13.18 0.61 -16.71
C ALA A 39 12.11 1.11 -15.73
N LYS A 40 10.97 1.61 -16.23
CA LYS A 40 9.85 2.05 -15.38
C LYS A 40 9.22 0.89 -14.63
N GLU A 41 9.14 -0.28 -15.26
CA GLU A 41 8.55 -1.46 -14.64
C GLU A 41 9.46 -2.05 -13.55
N ILE A 42 10.79 -2.05 -13.74
CA ILE A 42 11.77 -2.43 -12.70
C ILE A 42 11.66 -1.51 -11.49
N ILE A 43 11.65 -0.19 -11.71
CA ILE A 43 11.47 0.77 -10.62
C ILE A 43 10.14 0.47 -9.91
N SER A 44 9.08 0.19 -10.67
CA SER A 44 7.80 -0.19 -10.09
C SER A 44 7.83 -1.49 -9.30
N LEU A 45 8.65 -2.46 -9.70
CA LEU A 45 8.82 -3.73 -9.01
C LEU A 45 9.55 -3.50 -7.68
N ILE A 46 10.60 -2.67 -7.67
CA ILE A 46 11.32 -2.30 -6.45
C ILE A 46 10.36 -1.65 -5.43
N PHE A 47 9.49 -0.73 -5.86
CA PHE A 47 8.47 -0.17 -4.98
C PHE A 47 7.50 -1.22 -4.44
N LEU A 48 7.13 -2.23 -5.24
CA LEU A 48 6.25 -3.30 -4.78
C LEU A 48 6.94 -4.19 -3.73
N ILE A 49 8.21 -4.53 -3.94
CA ILE A 49 9.02 -5.28 -2.96
C ILE A 49 9.14 -4.49 -1.66
N LEU A 50 9.44 -3.19 -1.75
CA LEU A 50 9.51 -2.32 -0.58
C LEU A 50 8.17 -2.24 0.17
N ALA A 51 7.04 -2.23 -0.57
CA ALA A 51 5.71 -2.30 0.02
C ALA A 51 5.50 -3.56 0.85
N ILE A 52 5.92 -4.71 0.32
CA ILE A 52 5.81 -6.01 0.99
C ILE A 52 6.68 -6.04 2.25
N LEU A 53 7.91 -5.55 2.17
CA LEU A 53 8.81 -5.47 3.33
C LEU A 53 8.25 -4.56 4.44
N LEU A 54 7.71 -3.40 4.08
CA LEU A 54 7.06 -2.52 5.04
C LEU A 54 5.79 -3.14 5.62
N ALA A 55 4.97 -3.79 4.79
CA ALA A 55 3.78 -4.48 5.25
C ALA A 55 4.15 -5.56 6.27
N TRP A 56 5.19 -6.34 6.01
CA TRP A 56 5.72 -7.32 6.95
C TRP A 56 6.16 -6.70 8.28
N PHE A 57 6.81 -5.54 8.28
CA PHE A 57 7.25 -4.90 9.52
C PHE A 57 6.10 -4.29 10.35
N PHE A 58 5.02 -3.83 9.71
CA PHE A 58 3.99 -3.00 10.36
C PHE A 58 2.59 -3.63 10.45
N TYR A 59 2.31 -4.76 9.80
CA TYR A 59 0.94 -5.32 9.76
C TYR A 59 0.41 -5.68 11.15
N GLU A 60 1.27 -6.20 12.05
CA GLU A 60 0.88 -6.59 13.39
C GLU A 60 0.44 -5.38 14.23
N GLY A 61 1.25 -4.32 14.24
CA GLY A 61 0.92 -3.08 14.95
C GLY A 61 -0.36 -2.42 14.43
N LEU A 62 -0.60 -2.47 13.12
CA LEU A 62 -1.83 -1.97 12.53
C LEU A 62 -3.05 -2.82 12.94
N ALA A 63 -2.93 -4.16 12.87
CA ALA A 63 -4.00 -5.08 13.25
C ALA A 63 -4.39 -4.92 14.74
N ASN A 64 -3.41 -4.88 15.64
CA ASN A 64 -3.62 -4.71 17.09
C ASN A 64 -4.26 -3.35 17.43
N THR A 65 -4.01 -2.31 16.62
CA THR A 65 -4.63 -0.99 16.80
C THR A 65 -6.08 -0.98 16.32
N LEU A 66 -6.40 -1.75 15.28
CA LEU A 66 -7.75 -1.82 14.73
C LEU A 66 -8.69 -2.68 15.60
N LEU A 67 -8.19 -3.74 16.24
CA LEU A 67 -8.96 -4.61 17.13
C LEU A 67 -8.13 -5.03 18.34
N SER A 68 -8.65 -4.76 19.56
CA SER A 68 -7.93 -4.94 20.83
C SER A 68 -7.74 -6.40 21.29
N SER A 69 -8.28 -7.39 20.57
CA SER A 69 -8.17 -8.82 20.93
C SER A 69 -8.06 -9.72 19.68
N PRO A 70 -6.83 -10.02 19.20
CA PRO A 70 -6.60 -10.79 17.97
C PRO A 70 -6.66 -12.33 18.13
N ASP A 71 -6.86 -12.87 19.32
CA ASP A 71 -6.68 -14.31 19.60
C ASP A 71 -7.83 -15.24 19.14
N SER A 72 -8.82 -14.72 18.40
CA SER A 72 -9.89 -15.54 17.82
C SER A 72 -9.60 -15.88 16.36
N SER A 73 -10.29 -16.87 15.78
CA SER A 73 -10.18 -17.20 14.34
C SER A 73 -10.48 -16.00 13.42
N GLU A 74 -11.15 -14.95 13.92
CA GLU A 74 -11.36 -13.68 13.21
C GLU A 74 -10.11 -12.80 13.19
N GLY A 75 -9.21 -12.90 14.17
CA GLY A 75 -7.98 -12.09 14.25
C GLY A 75 -6.97 -12.38 13.15
N LYS A 76 -6.89 -13.61 12.63
CA LYS A 76 -6.02 -13.95 11.49
C LYS A 76 -6.44 -13.26 10.19
N SER A 77 -7.75 -13.16 9.96
CA SER A 77 -8.30 -12.38 8.85
C SER A 77 -7.93 -10.91 8.95
N VAL A 78 -7.85 -10.36 10.17
CA VAL A 78 -7.51 -8.96 10.41
C VAL A 78 -6.04 -8.69 10.13
N TYR A 79 -5.14 -9.60 10.53
CA TYR A 79 -3.72 -9.50 10.19
C TYR A 79 -3.47 -9.54 8.67
N GLY A 80 -4.13 -10.45 7.94
CA GLY A 80 -4.04 -10.50 6.47
C GLY A 80 -4.61 -9.24 5.80
N LEU A 81 -5.75 -8.73 6.28
CA LEU A 81 -6.33 -7.47 5.80
C LEU A 81 -5.43 -6.27 6.09
N ALA A 82 -4.79 -6.21 7.26
CA ALA A 82 -3.84 -5.16 7.63
C ALA A 82 -2.61 -5.20 6.71
N PHE A 83 -2.07 -6.40 6.44
CA PHE A 83 -0.98 -6.59 5.49
C PHE A 83 -1.36 -6.08 4.09
N GLY A 84 -2.52 -6.51 3.57
CA GLY A 84 -3.03 -6.06 2.27
C GLY A 84 -3.28 -4.55 2.21
N ALA A 85 -3.80 -3.96 3.28
CA ALA A 85 -4.04 -2.52 3.40
C ALA A 85 -2.74 -1.71 3.33
N ILE A 86 -1.66 -2.18 3.98
CA ILE A 86 -0.35 -1.51 3.92
C ILE A 86 0.23 -1.60 2.50
N VAL A 87 0.17 -2.76 1.86
CA VAL A 87 0.64 -2.93 0.47
C VAL A 87 -0.11 -2.00 -0.48
N LEU A 88 -1.45 -1.93 -0.37
CA LEU A 88 -2.28 -1.01 -1.17
C LEU A 88 -1.99 0.46 -0.85
N GLY A 89 -1.84 0.81 0.43
CA GLY A 89 -1.49 2.16 0.88
C GLY A 89 -0.16 2.61 0.28
N PHE A 90 0.85 1.75 0.30
CA PHE A 90 2.15 2.06 -0.28
C PHE A 90 2.09 2.18 -1.82
N TRP A 91 1.28 1.35 -2.48
CA TRP A 91 1.03 1.48 -3.91
C TRP A 91 0.41 2.84 -4.28
N LEU A 92 -0.52 3.36 -3.46
CA LEU A 92 -1.07 4.71 -3.60
C LEU A 92 -0.01 5.79 -3.35
N THR A 93 0.85 5.62 -2.35
CA THR A 93 1.97 6.54 -2.06
C THR A 93 2.92 6.67 -3.23
N LYS A 94 3.20 5.58 -3.96
CA LYS A 94 3.98 5.66 -5.21
C LYS A 94 3.33 6.63 -6.21
N LYS A 95 2.01 6.53 -6.44
CA LYS A 95 1.31 7.42 -7.37
C LYS A 95 1.35 8.88 -6.91
N ALA A 96 1.29 9.11 -5.60
CA ALA A 96 1.49 10.44 -5.01
C ALA A 96 2.91 10.97 -5.27
N LEU A 97 3.94 10.13 -5.08
CA LEU A 97 5.34 10.49 -5.33
C LEU A 97 5.57 10.93 -6.78
N TYR A 98 5.06 10.18 -7.76
CA TYR A 98 5.19 10.55 -9.18
C TYR A 98 4.54 11.90 -9.49
N LYS A 99 3.35 12.17 -8.92
CA LYS A 99 2.69 13.47 -9.08
C LYS A 99 3.47 14.61 -8.41
N LEU A 100 4.08 14.33 -7.25
CA LEU A 100 4.88 15.31 -6.52
C LEU A 100 6.18 15.66 -7.28
N THR A 101 6.88 14.67 -7.83
CA THR A 101 8.10 14.90 -8.62
C THR A 101 7.79 15.64 -9.92
N GLU A 102 6.68 15.30 -10.58
CA GLU A 102 6.21 16.01 -11.76
C GLU A 102 5.85 17.47 -11.42
N ALA A 103 5.05 17.71 -10.37
CA ALA A 103 4.70 19.05 -9.93
C ALA A 103 5.94 19.88 -9.56
N ALA A 104 6.91 19.28 -8.86
CA ALA A 104 8.17 19.94 -8.49
C ALA A 104 8.97 20.37 -9.72
N SER A 105 8.93 19.61 -10.82
CA SER A 105 9.62 19.97 -12.07
C SER A 105 9.06 21.22 -12.75
N TYR A 106 7.80 21.60 -12.47
CA TYR A 106 7.15 22.80 -13.01
C TYR A 106 7.30 24.04 -12.13
N VAL A 107 7.77 23.90 -10.88
CA VAL A 107 7.94 25.04 -9.98
C VAL A 107 9.22 25.78 -10.33
N SER A 108 9.09 26.85 -11.12
CA SER A 108 10.21 27.74 -11.48
C SER A 108 10.56 28.74 -10.37
N ASN A 109 9.61 29.10 -9.51
CA ASN A 109 9.81 30.05 -8.42
C ASN A 109 9.82 29.35 -7.04
N PRO A 110 10.99 29.17 -6.40
CA PRO A 110 11.08 28.52 -5.09
C PRO A 110 10.39 29.34 -3.97
N CYS A 111 10.21 30.64 -4.13
CA CYS A 111 9.50 31.49 -3.17
C CYS A 111 8.01 31.15 -3.04
N ALA A 112 7.39 30.59 -4.08
CA ALA A 112 5.99 30.17 -4.02
C ALA A 112 5.78 29.06 -2.97
N LEU A 113 6.82 28.26 -2.70
CA LEU A 113 6.79 27.21 -1.67
C LEU A 113 6.76 27.77 -0.25
N ASN A 114 7.19 29.01 -0.02
CA ASN A 114 7.23 29.61 1.31
C ASN A 114 5.85 29.64 1.97
N SER A 115 4.82 30.00 1.20
CA SER A 115 3.44 30.00 1.68
C SER A 115 2.95 28.59 2.01
N CYS A 116 3.19 27.63 1.12
CA CYS A 116 2.80 26.23 1.32
C CYS A 116 3.48 25.62 2.56
N VAL A 117 4.79 25.82 2.71
CA VAL A 117 5.57 25.30 3.84
C VAL A 117 5.17 25.98 5.14
N SER A 118 4.93 27.28 5.13
CA SER A 118 4.44 27.99 6.32
C SER A 118 3.07 27.48 6.77
N ILE A 119 2.16 27.22 5.83
CA ILE A 119 0.86 26.60 6.13
C ILE A 119 1.06 25.18 6.69
N ALA A 120 1.95 24.39 6.09
CA ALA A 120 2.23 23.02 6.56
C ALA A 120 2.81 23.01 7.98
N ILE A 121 3.77 23.90 8.29
CA ILE A 121 4.33 24.06 9.63
C ILE A 121 3.22 24.46 10.61
N PHE A 122 2.39 25.43 10.23
CA PHE A 122 1.28 25.88 11.07
C PHE A 122 0.28 24.76 11.38
N LEU A 123 -0.12 23.98 10.38
CA LEU A 123 -0.97 22.80 10.56
C LEU A 123 -0.28 21.73 11.43
N GLY A 124 1.02 21.52 11.26
CA GLY A 124 1.82 20.61 12.07
C GLY A 124 1.86 21.01 13.54
N VAL A 125 2.06 22.31 13.83
CA VAL A 125 1.99 22.83 15.20
C VAL A 125 0.60 22.61 15.79
N ILE A 126 -0.47 22.88 15.04
CA ILE A 126 -1.84 22.59 15.50
C ILE A 126 -2.01 21.11 15.81
N ALA A 127 -1.46 20.20 15.00
CA ALA A 127 -1.53 18.77 15.23
C ALA A 127 -0.82 18.37 16.54
N VAL A 128 0.40 18.85 16.76
CA VAL A 128 1.16 18.57 18.00
C VAL A 128 0.43 19.10 19.23
N VAL A 129 -0.09 20.33 19.15
CA VAL A 129 -0.87 20.92 20.23
C VAL A 129 -2.14 20.12 20.48
N ALA A 130 -2.90 19.80 19.44
CA ALA A 130 -4.13 19.02 19.56
C ALA A 130 -3.85 17.65 20.19
N TRP A 131 -2.75 17.00 19.83
CA TRP A 131 -2.35 15.71 20.40
C TRP A 131 -2.13 15.78 21.91
N ASN A 132 -1.49 16.85 22.39
CA ASN A 132 -1.23 17.06 23.81
C ASN A 132 -2.52 17.29 24.64
N TYR A 133 -3.61 17.70 24.00
CA TYR A 133 -4.90 17.97 24.66
C TYR A 133 -5.96 16.89 24.45
N ILE A 134 -5.63 15.75 23.81
CA ILE A 134 -6.61 14.68 23.52
C ILE A 134 -7.35 14.21 24.78
N GLY A 135 -6.65 14.06 25.90
CA GLY A 135 -7.24 13.58 27.16
C GLY A 135 -8.39 14.44 27.69
N VAL A 136 -8.44 15.73 27.33
CA VAL A 136 -9.53 16.64 27.72
C VAL A 136 -10.89 16.16 27.21
N LEU A 137 -10.92 15.50 26.05
CA LEU A 137 -12.15 14.95 25.47
C LEU A 137 -12.21 13.42 25.57
N ALA A 138 -11.08 12.75 25.36
CA ALA A 138 -11.03 11.28 25.30
C ALA A 138 -11.28 10.60 26.65
N ASP A 139 -11.01 11.29 27.76
CA ASP A 139 -11.18 10.75 29.12
C ASP A 139 -12.53 11.13 29.75
N LEU A 140 -13.38 11.88 29.03
CA LEU A 140 -14.72 12.20 29.52
C LEU A 140 -15.58 10.93 29.57
N GLU A 141 -16.16 10.63 30.73
CA GLU A 141 -17.05 9.47 30.92
C GLU A 141 -18.18 9.43 29.88
N MET A 142 -18.75 10.60 29.53
CA MET A 142 -19.79 10.70 28.49
C MET A 142 -19.30 10.27 27.10
N MET A 143 -18.03 10.48 26.77
CA MET A 143 -17.47 10.01 25.49
C MET A 143 -17.23 8.50 25.50
N GLY A 144 -16.96 7.91 26.68
CA GLY A 144 -16.86 6.46 26.86
C GLY A 144 -18.19 5.73 26.67
N VAL A 145 -19.32 6.38 27.01
CA VAL A 145 -20.67 5.83 26.79
C VAL A 145 -21.09 5.87 25.32
N VAL A 146 -20.67 6.90 24.57
CA VAL A 146 -21.02 7.05 23.14
C VAL A 146 -20.08 6.26 22.23
N ILE A 147 -18.80 6.15 22.60
CA ILE A 147 -17.77 5.45 21.84
C ILE A 147 -17.04 4.49 22.78
N GLU A 148 -17.48 3.23 22.78
CA GLU A 148 -16.91 2.16 23.62
C GLU A 148 -15.44 1.87 23.24
N ASN A 149 -15.10 1.92 21.95
CA ASN A 149 -13.74 1.66 21.48
C ASN A 149 -12.79 2.83 21.82
N SER A 150 -11.79 2.58 22.68
CA SER A 150 -10.81 3.56 23.14
C SER A 150 -9.97 4.18 22.03
N GLY A 151 -9.61 3.41 21.00
CA GLY A 151 -8.87 3.89 19.84
C GLY A 151 -9.69 4.87 19.01
N ILE A 152 -10.94 4.53 18.69
CA ILE A 152 -11.84 5.41 17.93
C ILE A 152 -12.13 6.68 18.74
N ARG A 153 -12.36 6.56 20.05
CA ARG A 153 -12.61 7.70 20.94
C ARG A 153 -11.43 8.68 20.93
N THR A 154 -10.20 8.17 20.96
CA THR A 154 -8.97 8.97 20.90
C THR A 154 -8.87 9.74 19.58
N TRP A 155 -9.11 9.09 18.44
CA TRP A 155 -9.06 9.73 17.12
C TRP A 155 -10.16 10.76 16.90
N VAL A 156 -11.40 10.47 17.33
CA VAL A 156 -12.51 11.42 17.25
C VAL A 156 -12.21 12.65 18.11
N SER A 157 -11.70 12.45 19.33
CA SER A 157 -11.31 13.52 20.24
C SER A 157 -10.21 14.41 19.63
N PHE A 158 -9.18 13.79 19.04
CA PHE A 158 -8.15 14.51 18.30
C PHE A 158 -8.74 15.35 17.16
N ALA A 159 -9.61 14.77 16.34
CA ALA A 159 -10.21 15.46 15.19
C ALA A 159 -11.05 16.68 15.62
N VAL A 160 -11.83 16.54 16.70
CA VAL A 160 -12.63 17.64 17.26
C VAL A 160 -11.74 18.77 17.76
N ILE A 161 -10.72 18.47 18.58
CA ILE A 161 -9.81 19.48 19.13
C ILE A 161 -9.03 20.16 18.00
N TYR A 162 -8.51 19.38 17.05
CA TYR A 162 -7.79 19.90 15.89
C TYR A 162 -8.66 20.88 15.08
N ALA A 163 -9.91 20.53 14.82
CA ALA A 163 -10.85 21.38 14.09
C ALA A 163 -11.13 22.69 14.84
N VAL A 164 -11.37 22.63 16.15
CA VAL A 164 -11.61 23.83 16.98
C VAL A 164 -10.41 24.77 16.95
N ILE A 165 -9.20 24.26 17.16
CA ILE A 165 -7.97 25.06 17.11
C ILE A 165 -7.77 25.64 15.70
N PHE A 166 -7.95 24.83 14.66
CA PHE A 166 -7.79 25.27 13.28
C PHE A 166 -8.76 26.40 12.90
N ILE A 167 -10.04 26.27 13.25
CA ILE A 167 -11.07 27.30 12.97
C ILE A 167 -10.72 28.59 13.71
N THR A 168 -10.38 28.49 14.99
CA THR A 168 -10.03 29.64 15.83
C THR A 168 -8.79 30.36 15.31
N ALA A 169 -7.75 29.60 14.97
CA ALA A 169 -6.50 30.15 14.48
C ALA A 169 -6.66 30.77 13.08
N ARG A 170 -7.48 30.16 12.20
CA ARG A 170 -7.83 30.74 10.89
C ARG A 170 -8.61 32.04 11.03
N ALA A 171 -9.53 32.13 12.00
CA ALA A 171 -10.24 33.37 12.31
C ALA A 171 -9.27 34.45 12.80
N LEU A 172 -8.31 34.10 13.66
CA LEU A 172 -7.29 35.01 14.16
C LEU A 172 -6.38 35.54 13.04
N VAL A 173 -5.92 34.67 12.13
CA VAL A 173 -5.10 35.06 10.96
C VAL A 173 -5.83 36.07 10.08
N ARG A 174 -7.14 35.89 9.86
CA ARG A 174 -7.97 36.85 9.12
C ARG A 174 -8.15 38.16 9.87
N LEU A 175 -8.38 38.12 11.18
CA LEU A 175 -8.57 39.31 12.01
C LEU A 175 -7.30 40.16 12.07
N LEU A 176 -6.15 39.52 12.19
CA LEU A 176 -4.83 40.15 12.24
C LEU A 176 -4.27 40.50 10.84
N ASN A 177 -4.99 40.17 9.77
CA ASN A 177 -4.58 40.36 8.37
C ASN A 177 -3.15 39.87 8.09
N ILE A 178 -2.78 38.72 8.65
CA ILE A 178 -1.44 38.15 8.49
C ILE A 178 -1.37 37.52 7.09
N THR A 179 -0.59 38.14 6.21
CA THR A 179 -0.28 37.60 4.88
C THR A 179 1.10 36.95 4.90
N ILE A 180 1.20 35.74 4.35
CA ILE A 180 2.51 35.10 4.15
C ILE A 180 3.12 35.66 2.87
N GLY A 181 4.27 36.33 2.99
CA GLY A 181 5.00 36.87 1.85
C GLY A 181 5.43 35.76 0.88
N THR A 182 4.97 35.88 -0.37
CA THR A 182 5.38 35.01 -1.50
C THR A 182 6.45 35.65 -2.37
N GLU A 183 6.89 36.87 -2.02
CA GLU A 183 7.86 37.67 -2.75
C GLU A 183 9.16 37.81 -1.95
N GLN A 184 10.25 38.19 -2.65
CA GLN A 184 11.58 38.28 -2.06
C GLN A 184 11.66 39.32 -0.93
N PRO A 185 12.50 39.12 0.10
CA PRO A 185 13.51 38.06 0.25
C PRO A 185 12.96 36.77 0.87
N CYS A 186 13.15 35.65 0.18
CA CYS A 186 12.80 34.32 0.69
C CYS A 186 14.00 33.69 1.39
N LEU A 187 13.98 33.68 2.72
CA LEU A 187 15.07 33.18 3.56
C LEU A 187 15.39 31.69 3.28
N LEU A 188 14.38 30.90 2.95
CA LEU A 188 14.49 29.46 2.65
C LEU A 188 14.67 29.13 1.16
N ALA A 189 14.83 30.14 0.29
CA ALA A 189 15.05 29.92 -1.15
C ALA A 189 16.14 28.87 -1.48
N PRO A 190 17.36 28.91 -0.91
CA PRO A 190 18.39 27.92 -1.24
C PRO A 190 18.03 26.50 -0.78
N PHE A 191 17.26 26.38 0.31
CA PHE A 191 16.76 25.09 0.77
C PHE A 191 15.71 24.53 -0.20
N PHE A 192 14.73 25.34 -0.60
CA PHE A 192 13.70 24.91 -1.56
C PHE A 192 14.28 24.56 -2.92
N GLU A 193 15.25 25.33 -3.40
CA GLU A 193 15.94 25.04 -4.67
C GLU A 193 16.67 23.70 -4.62
N ARG A 194 17.38 23.39 -3.52
CA ARG A 194 18.02 22.08 -3.33
C ARG A 194 16.98 20.95 -3.36
N VAL A 195 15.86 21.09 -2.66
CA VAL A 195 14.78 20.09 -2.63
C VAL A 195 14.15 19.89 -4.01
N LEU A 196 13.83 20.98 -4.72
CA LEU A 196 13.27 20.93 -6.08
C LEU A 196 14.24 20.29 -7.08
N ASN A 197 15.53 20.62 -7.00
CA ASN A 197 16.56 20.01 -7.85
C ASN A 197 16.69 18.50 -7.59
N THR A 198 16.64 18.07 -6.32
CA THR A 198 16.61 16.63 -5.98
C THR A 198 15.36 15.95 -6.52
N LEU A 199 14.18 16.52 -6.33
CA LEU A 199 12.90 15.99 -6.84
C LEU A 199 12.88 15.90 -8.37
N SER A 200 13.42 16.90 -9.06
CA SER A 200 13.57 16.92 -10.52
C SER A 200 14.56 15.84 -11.01
N GLY A 201 15.67 15.64 -10.28
CA GLY A 201 16.59 14.53 -10.53
C GLY A 201 15.92 13.17 -10.36
N ILE A 202 15.08 13.02 -9.33
CA ILE A 202 14.26 11.83 -9.10
C ILE A 202 13.23 11.65 -10.23
N ASP A 203 12.58 12.71 -10.74
CA ASP A 203 11.67 12.61 -11.89
C ASP A 203 12.35 11.99 -13.12
N ASN A 204 13.56 12.46 -13.44
CA ASN A 204 14.32 11.93 -14.56
C ASN A 204 14.63 10.43 -14.40
N LEU A 205 14.94 9.99 -13.18
CA LEU A 205 15.19 8.58 -12.87
C LEU A 205 13.90 7.74 -12.90
N LEU A 206 12.85 8.20 -12.22
CA LEU A 206 11.55 7.52 -12.14
C LEU A 206 10.84 7.41 -13.50
N ASN A 207 11.01 8.43 -14.32
CA ASN A 207 10.33 8.54 -15.61
C ASN A 207 11.21 8.10 -16.78
N ALA A 208 12.46 7.70 -16.52
CA ALA A 208 13.41 7.03 -17.44
C ALA A 208 13.25 7.49 -18.90
N ARG A 209 13.26 8.81 -19.15
CA ARG A 209 12.81 9.44 -20.41
C ARG A 209 13.64 9.03 -21.64
N ASN A 210 14.77 8.34 -21.47
CA ASN A 210 15.78 8.12 -22.51
C ASN A 210 15.93 6.66 -22.98
N ILE A 211 14.93 5.78 -22.78
CA ILE A 211 15.01 4.37 -23.20
C ILE A 211 13.83 4.01 -24.08
N VAL A 212 13.90 4.36 -25.37
CA VAL A 212 12.88 4.01 -26.37
C VAL A 212 13.41 2.90 -27.27
N GLY A 213 12.91 1.68 -27.07
CA GLY A 213 13.27 0.53 -27.91
C GLY A 213 12.23 -0.58 -27.83
N ILE A 214 12.02 -1.31 -28.93
CA ILE A 214 11.05 -2.42 -28.97
C ILE A 214 11.44 -3.53 -27.97
N LYS A 215 12.73 -3.85 -27.87
CA LYS A 215 13.26 -4.79 -26.86
C LYS A 215 12.97 -4.33 -25.42
N ASN A 216 13.01 -3.02 -25.16
CA ASN A 216 12.67 -2.43 -23.86
C ASN A 216 11.19 -2.65 -23.50
N LYS A 217 10.29 -2.55 -24.49
CA LYS A 217 8.85 -2.77 -24.28
C LYS A 217 8.52 -4.24 -24.01
N PHE A 218 9.11 -5.17 -24.76
CA PHE A 218 8.90 -6.61 -24.52
C PHE A 218 9.44 -7.06 -23.17
N LEU A 219 10.64 -6.61 -22.79
CA LEU A 219 11.16 -6.89 -21.45
C LEU A 219 10.32 -6.22 -20.36
N GLY A 220 9.78 -5.03 -20.62
CA GLY A 220 8.80 -4.38 -19.75
C GLY A 220 7.53 -5.22 -19.56
N ALA A 221 7.02 -5.85 -20.62
CA ALA A 221 5.88 -6.76 -20.53
C ALA A 221 6.18 -7.98 -19.66
N PHE A 222 7.39 -8.55 -19.76
CA PHE A 222 7.83 -9.67 -18.93
C PHE A 222 7.93 -9.30 -17.44
N VAL A 223 8.56 -8.16 -17.13
CA VAL A 223 8.61 -7.65 -15.75
C VAL A 223 7.19 -7.30 -15.24
N GLY A 224 6.35 -6.77 -16.11
CA GLY A 224 4.94 -6.50 -15.83
C GLY A 224 4.19 -7.77 -15.46
N LEU A 225 4.38 -8.86 -16.21
CA LEU A 225 3.81 -10.17 -15.88
C LEU A 225 4.29 -10.67 -14.51
N PHE A 226 5.60 -10.64 -14.26
CA PHE A 226 6.16 -11.07 -12.97
C PHE A 226 5.58 -10.29 -11.79
N LYS A 227 5.52 -8.97 -11.92
CA LYS A 227 4.92 -8.07 -10.93
C LYS A 227 3.42 -8.32 -10.77
N GLY A 228 2.69 -8.55 -11.87
CA GLY A 228 1.28 -8.90 -11.86
C GLY A 228 1.04 -10.21 -11.12
N GLY A 229 1.87 -11.22 -11.37
CA GLY A 229 1.87 -12.48 -10.64
C GLY A 229 2.14 -12.28 -9.15
N LEU A 230 3.15 -11.50 -8.78
CA LEU A 230 3.43 -11.16 -7.38
C LEU A 230 2.23 -10.46 -6.71
N CYS A 231 1.58 -9.53 -7.41
CA CYS A 231 0.41 -8.83 -6.93
C CYS A 231 -0.78 -9.78 -6.72
N VAL A 232 -1.03 -10.69 -7.67
CA VAL A 232 -2.06 -11.72 -7.53
C VAL A 232 -1.74 -12.65 -6.37
N LEU A 233 -0.48 -13.07 -6.21
CA LEU A 233 -0.04 -13.94 -5.12
C LEU A 233 -0.29 -13.29 -3.76
N VAL A 234 0.07 -12.01 -3.58
CA VAL A 234 -0.24 -11.24 -2.37
C VAL A 234 -1.75 -11.17 -2.12
N ILE A 235 -2.55 -10.90 -3.16
CA ILE A 235 -4.01 -10.89 -3.03
C ILE A 235 -4.53 -12.26 -2.59
N VAL A 236 -4.01 -13.34 -3.18
CA VAL A 236 -4.41 -14.70 -2.84
C VAL A 236 -4.07 -15.03 -1.40
N LEU A 237 -2.85 -14.73 -0.93
CA LEU A 237 -2.44 -14.91 0.47
C LEU A 237 -3.37 -14.17 1.43
N VAL A 238 -3.69 -12.91 1.12
CA VAL A 238 -4.62 -12.12 1.94
C VAL A 238 -6.02 -12.73 1.92
N LEU A 239 -6.57 -13.06 0.75
CA LEU A 239 -7.93 -13.60 0.64
C LEU A 239 -8.09 -15.00 1.24
N GLN A 240 -7.04 -15.84 1.21
CA GLN A 240 -7.04 -17.14 1.90
C GLN A 240 -7.19 -16.99 3.41
N SER A 241 -6.58 -15.95 4.01
CA SER A 241 -6.70 -15.66 5.44
C SER A 241 -8.09 -15.16 5.87
N VAL A 242 -8.97 -14.84 4.91
CA VAL A 242 -10.30 -14.27 5.16
C VAL A 242 -11.38 -15.33 4.94
N SER A 243 -11.93 -15.86 6.03
CA SER A 243 -12.91 -16.96 6.05
C SER A 243 -14.15 -16.72 5.17
N TRP A 244 -14.63 -15.48 5.06
CA TRP A 244 -15.82 -15.15 4.26
C TRP A 244 -15.63 -15.29 2.74
N VAL A 245 -14.37 -15.40 2.28
CA VAL A 245 -13.96 -15.41 0.86
C VAL A 245 -13.50 -16.81 0.54
N SER A 246 -12.66 -17.39 1.39
CA SER A 246 -12.13 -18.75 1.19
C SER A 246 -13.22 -19.82 1.13
N GLN A 247 -14.38 -19.58 1.75
CA GLN A 247 -15.53 -20.49 1.74
C GLN A 247 -16.51 -20.30 0.55
N GLN A 248 -16.27 -19.33 -0.33
CA GLN A 248 -17.21 -19.01 -1.40
C GLN A 248 -17.05 -19.93 -2.62
N TYR A 249 -18.15 -20.16 -3.34
CA TYR A 249 -18.18 -21.00 -4.55
C TYR A 249 -17.13 -20.58 -5.60
N PHE A 250 -16.94 -19.28 -5.81
CA PHE A 250 -15.97 -18.76 -6.78
C PHE A 250 -14.50 -18.96 -6.38
N TRP A 251 -14.24 -19.29 -5.12
CA TRP A 251 -12.91 -19.52 -4.56
C TRP A 251 -12.54 -21.01 -4.56
N ILE A 252 -13.51 -21.87 -4.26
CA ILE A 252 -13.31 -23.32 -4.12
C ILE A 252 -13.32 -24.02 -5.49
N GLU A 253 -14.22 -23.64 -6.39
CA GLU A 253 -14.45 -24.34 -7.66
C GLU A 253 -13.60 -23.81 -8.83
N THR A 254 -12.61 -22.94 -8.55
CA THR A 254 -11.74 -22.42 -9.60
C THR A 254 -10.85 -23.53 -10.17
N GLN A 255 -10.80 -23.65 -11.48
CA GLN A 255 -9.93 -24.63 -12.17
C GLN A 255 -8.91 -23.95 -13.10
N GLY A 256 -8.89 -22.62 -13.12
CA GLY A 256 -8.07 -21.83 -14.01
C GLY A 256 -6.81 -21.27 -13.36
N VAL A 257 -6.43 -20.07 -13.79
CA VAL A 257 -5.21 -19.40 -13.36
C VAL A 257 -5.22 -19.09 -11.87
N LEU A 258 -6.38 -18.78 -11.28
CA LEU A 258 -6.49 -18.53 -9.85
C LEU A 258 -6.12 -19.79 -9.04
N ARG A 259 -6.53 -20.97 -9.48
CA ARG A 259 -6.16 -22.26 -8.86
C ARG A 259 -4.64 -22.44 -8.82
N THR A 260 -3.93 -22.12 -9.90
CA THR A 260 -2.46 -22.17 -9.94
C THR A 260 -1.81 -21.25 -8.90
N PHE A 261 -2.33 -20.02 -8.73
CA PHE A 261 -1.84 -19.12 -7.68
C PHE A 261 -2.20 -19.59 -6.27
N GLN A 262 -3.34 -20.24 -6.08
CA GLN A 262 -3.71 -20.85 -4.81
C GLN A 262 -2.77 -22.02 -4.45
N ASP A 263 -2.44 -22.88 -5.41
CA ASP A 263 -1.49 -23.97 -5.22
C ASP A 263 -0.08 -23.44 -4.90
N TRP A 264 0.41 -22.47 -5.66
CA TRP A 264 1.69 -21.82 -5.35
C TRP A 264 1.69 -21.12 -3.99
N SER A 265 0.56 -20.56 -3.58
CA SER A 265 0.41 -19.97 -2.25
C SER A 265 0.65 -21.03 -1.17
N VAL A 266 0.00 -22.20 -1.30
CA VAL A 266 0.15 -23.35 -0.40
C VAL A 266 1.61 -23.83 -0.34
N ASP A 267 2.28 -23.95 -1.48
CA ASP A 267 3.69 -24.38 -1.53
C ASP A 267 4.64 -23.44 -0.77
N ILE A 268 4.34 -22.14 -0.73
CA ILE A 268 5.19 -21.13 -0.10
C ILE A 268 4.76 -20.86 1.36
N LYS A 269 3.55 -21.30 1.77
CA LYS A 269 3.04 -21.13 3.14
C LYS A 269 4.01 -21.61 4.22
N PRO A 270 4.69 -22.77 4.13
CA PRO A 270 5.59 -23.24 5.19
C PRO A 270 6.67 -22.22 5.53
N ASN A 271 7.31 -21.66 4.52
CA ASN A 271 8.38 -20.66 4.68
C ASN A 271 7.84 -19.29 5.13
N LEU A 272 6.64 -18.92 4.66
CA LEU A 272 5.99 -17.66 5.04
C LEU A 272 5.41 -17.70 6.46
N SER A 273 4.94 -18.86 6.94
CA SER A 273 4.30 -19.02 8.25
C SER A 273 5.25 -18.74 9.42
N GLU A 274 6.56 -18.95 9.23
CA GLU A 274 7.59 -18.59 10.20
C GLU A 274 7.69 -17.06 10.40
N HIS A 275 7.31 -16.28 9.38
CA HIS A 275 7.51 -14.83 9.33
C HIS A 275 6.20 -14.02 9.36
N LEU A 276 5.06 -14.64 8.99
CA LEU A 276 3.75 -14.00 8.85
C LEU A 276 2.69 -14.74 9.66
N LEU A 277 2.24 -14.09 10.74
CA LEU A 277 1.30 -14.63 11.74
C LEU A 277 -0.11 -14.95 11.19
N PHE A 278 -0.46 -14.43 10.00
CA PHE A 278 -1.75 -14.68 9.36
C PHE A 278 -1.76 -15.90 8.43
N VAL A 279 -0.61 -16.55 8.22
CA VAL A 279 -0.49 -17.75 7.40
C VAL A 279 -0.60 -18.98 8.30
N GLU A 280 -1.72 -19.70 8.20
CA GLU A 280 -1.94 -20.95 8.93
C GLU A 280 -1.58 -22.15 8.06
N LEU A 281 -0.80 -23.06 8.64
CA LEU A 281 -0.49 -24.37 8.07
C LEU A 281 -1.67 -25.30 8.32
N GLU A 282 -2.24 -25.83 7.24
CA GLU A 282 -3.26 -26.87 7.32
C GLU A 282 -2.60 -28.25 7.50
N PRO A 283 -3.28 -29.23 8.12
CA PRO A 283 -2.75 -30.59 8.24
C PRO A 283 -2.60 -31.22 6.85
N GLY A 284 -1.38 -31.14 6.29
CA GLY A 284 -1.05 -31.52 4.92
C GLY A 284 0.06 -30.66 4.30
N ASP A 285 0.32 -29.47 4.84
CA ASP A 285 1.39 -28.58 4.39
C ASP A 285 2.75 -29.11 4.93
N GLU A 286 3.60 -29.66 4.06
CA GLU A 286 4.91 -30.20 4.45
C GLU A 286 5.82 -29.11 5.00
N ILE A 287 6.10 -29.16 6.31
CA ILE A 287 7.11 -28.33 6.94
C ILE A 287 8.47 -28.93 6.55
N ILE A 288 9.20 -28.29 5.63
CA ILE A 288 10.63 -28.58 5.47
C ILE A 288 11.35 -27.94 6.66
N ALA A 289 11.21 -28.56 7.84
CA ALA A 289 12.05 -28.25 8.98
C ALA A 289 13.47 -28.73 8.64
N GLU A 290 14.43 -27.81 8.57
CA GLU A 290 15.85 -28.16 8.60
C GLU A 290 16.09 -29.03 9.84
N GLN A 291 16.39 -30.31 9.62
CA GLN A 291 16.73 -31.22 10.70
C GLN A 291 18.04 -30.75 11.35
N PRO A 292 18.10 -30.61 12.69
CA PRO A 292 19.37 -30.38 13.35
C PRO A 292 20.24 -31.63 13.16
N ILE A 293 21.43 -31.43 12.63
CA ILE A 293 22.47 -32.47 12.57
C ILE A 293 22.83 -32.81 14.02
N GLU A 294 22.34 -33.94 14.54
CA GLU A 294 22.91 -34.56 15.72
C GLU A 294 24.31 -35.05 15.37
N THR A 295 25.33 -34.28 15.74
CA THR A 295 26.67 -34.81 15.93
C THR A 295 26.67 -35.65 17.21
N GLU A 296 26.61 -36.97 17.06
CA GLU A 296 27.00 -37.91 18.11
C GLU A 296 28.51 -37.75 18.40
N GLU A 297 28.84 -37.40 19.65
CA GLU A 297 30.17 -37.61 20.26
C GLU A 297 30.32 -39.04 20.78
#